data_AF-A0A2I3H6Q6-F1
#
_entry.id   AF-A0A2I3H6Q6-F1
#
_cell.length_a   1.000
_cell.length_b   1.000
_cell.length_c   1.000
_cell.angle_alpha   90.00
_cell.angle_beta   90.00
_cell.angle_gamma   90.00
#
_symmetry.space_group_name_H-M   'P 1'
#
loop_
_entity.id
_entity.type
_entity.pdbx_description
1 polymer ?
#
loop_
_entity_poly.entity_id
_entity_poly.type
_entity_poly.pdbx_seq_one_letter_code
_entity_poly.pdbx_strand_id
1 'polypeptide(L)'
;TSGWESYYKTEALCRYIPRRNIPPYFVALVSQEEELDDQKIQLTTAGFQLVILTFADDKRKVPFTEKVIATPEQVDNMKAIIQKLCFTYRSDSFENPVLQQHFGNLEPLILYLMKPEQAVDLILPKVEEMNKRLGSMVNEFKELVYSPDYNPEGKITKRKRNNECPRKEELKTHISKGTLGKLTVPMMKEACLEYWLKKQELLEALTKHFQD
;
A
#
# COMPACT_ATOMS: atom_id res chain seq x y z
N THR A 1 13.63 -26.83 30.49
CA THR A 1 13.03 -26.12 29.36
C THR A 1 13.50 -24.68 29.43
N SER A 2 14.59 -24.42 28.73
CA SER A 2 15.32 -23.16 28.78
C SER A 2 14.49 -22.04 28.13
N GLY A 3 14.43 -20.87 28.77
CA GLY A 3 13.55 -19.75 28.40
C GLY A 3 13.69 -19.20 26.98
N TRP A 4 14.65 -19.69 26.19
CA TRP A 4 14.90 -19.31 24.80
C TRP A 4 13.74 -19.67 23.86
N GLU A 5 13.01 -20.76 24.10
CA GLU A 5 11.87 -21.15 23.25
C GLU A 5 10.66 -20.18 23.35
N SER A 6 10.59 -19.37 24.41
CA SER A 6 9.53 -18.36 24.56
C SER A 6 9.83 -17.03 23.84
N TYR A 7 11.07 -16.83 23.36
CA TYR A 7 11.50 -15.58 22.71
C TYR A 7 11.26 -15.53 21.20
N TYR A 8 10.88 -16.64 20.57
CA TYR A 8 10.69 -16.70 19.11
C TYR A 8 9.57 -15.81 18.57
N LYS A 9 8.78 -15.18 19.45
CA LYS A 9 7.73 -14.23 19.07
C LYS A 9 7.89 -12.85 19.71
N THR A 10 9.04 -12.55 20.28
CA THR A 10 9.29 -11.28 20.96
C THR A 10 10.50 -10.58 20.34
N GLU A 11 10.29 -9.41 19.74
CA GLU A 11 11.38 -8.58 19.25
C GLU A 11 11.99 -7.73 20.38
N ALA A 12 13.31 -7.53 20.34
CA ALA A 12 13.96 -6.60 21.26
C ALA A 12 13.96 -5.18 20.67
N LEU A 13 13.23 -4.26 21.31
CA LEU A 13 13.25 -2.85 20.95
C LEU A 13 14.51 -2.18 21.53
N CYS A 14 15.31 -1.57 20.67
CA CYS A 14 16.58 -0.96 21.04
C CYS A 14 16.69 0.48 20.54
N ARG A 15 17.54 1.26 21.23
CA ARG A 15 17.97 2.58 20.81
C ARG A 15 19.34 2.46 20.13
N TYR A 16 19.37 2.58 18.81
CA TYR A 16 20.55 2.40 17.99
C TYR A 16 21.27 3.73 17.73
N ILE A 17 22.57 3.79 18.02
CA ILE A 17 23.45 4.93 17.77
C ILE A 17 24.71 4.41 17.05
N PRO A 18 24.82 4.56 15.71
CA PRO A 18 25.89 3.93 14.93
C PRO A 18 27.29 4.46 15.26
N ARG A 19 27.40 5.77 15.54
CA ARG A 19 28.65 6.45 15.89
C ARG A 19 28.37 7.63 16.82
N ARG A 20 29.42 8.18 17.44
CA ARG A 20 29.32 9.37 18.30
C ARG A 20 28.67 10.53 17.54
N ASN A 21 27.85 11.31 18.24
CA ASN A 21 27.18 12.52 17.72
C ASN A 21 26.19 12.31 16.56
N ILE A 22 25.54 11.15 16.48
CA ILE A 22 24.38 10.91 15.60
C ILE A 22 23.10 10.78 16.45
N PRO A 23 21.96 11.35 16.01
CA PRO A 23 20.67 11.11 16.66
C PRO A 23 20.31 9.62 16.74
N PRO A 24 19.74 9.15 17.87
CA PRO A 24 19.35 7.76 17.99
C PRO A 24 18.21 7.39 17.04
N TYR A 25 18.20 6.13 16.57
CA TYR A 25 17.06 5.51 15.90
C TYR A 25 16.45 4.41 16.77
N PHE A 26 15.14 4.24 16.71
CA PHE A 26 14.52 3.04 17.25
C PHE A 26 14.71 1.88 16.27
N VAL A 27 15.16 0.74 16.77
CA VAL A 27 15.34 -0.47 15.98
C VAL A 27 14.69 -1.65 16.68
N ALA A 28 14.12 -2.56 15.91
CA ALA A 28 13.68 -3.85 16.39
C ALA A 28 14.72 -4.90 15.98
N LEU A 29 15.26 -5.63 16.95
CA LEU A 29 16.11 -6.80 16.70
C LEU A 29 15.19 -8.02 16.60
N VAL A 30 14.99 -8.48 15.36
CA VAL A 30 14.16 -9.64 15.05
C VAL A 30 15.05 -10.88 15.06
N SER A 31 14.74 -11.86 15.90
CA SER A 31 15.48 -13.12 15.94
C SER A 31 15.34 -13.85 14.61
N GLN A 32 16.48 -14.23 14.03
CA GLN A 32 16.57 -14.91 12.74
C GLN A 32 17.25 -16.27 12.94
N GLU A 33 16.53 -17.34 12.61
CA GLU A 33 17.05 -18.70 12.66
C GLU A 33 17.95 -19.01 11.46
N GLU A 34 18.86 -19.95 11.64
CA GLU A 34 19.69 -20.43 10.55
C GLU A 34 18.88 -21.31 9.60
N GLU A 35 19.04 -21.06 8.30
CA GLU A 35 18.44 -21.87 7.25
C GLU A 35 19.53 -22.33 6.28
N LEU A 36 19.62 -23.64 6.08
CA LEU A 36 20.53 -24.27 5.14
C LEU A 36 19.73 -24.82 3.96
N ASP A 37 20.22 -24.61 2.74
CA ASP A 37 19.68 -25.23 1.53
C ASP A 37 20.04 -26.73 1.46
N ASP A 38 19.45 -27.45 0.51
CA ASP A 38 19.73 -28.87 0.22
C ASP A 38 21.23 -29.12 -0.06
N GLN A 39 21.93 -28.10 -0.58
CA GLN A 39 23.37 -28.14 -0.85
C GLN A 39 24.24 -27.81 0.38
N LYS A 40 23.63 -27.67 1.57
CA LYS A 40 24.27 -27.20 2.82
C LYS A 40 24.87 -25.80 2.72
N ILE A 41 24.36 -24.98 1.79
CA ILE A 41 24.71 -23.56 1.69
C ILE A 41 23.84 -22.81 2.69
N GLN A 42 24.44 -21.92 3.47
CA GLN A 42 23.71 -21.09 4.42
C GLN A 42 22.93 -19.99 3.68
N LEU A 43 21.61 -20.14 3.62
CA LEU A 43 20.68 -19.17 3.02
C LEU A 43 20.45 -18.00 3.98
N THR A 44 20.15 -18.34 5.23
CA THR A 44 19.82 -17.40 6.29
C THR A 44 20.78 -17.62 7.44
N THR A 45 21.44 -16.56 7.90
CA THR A 45 22.42 -16.63 9.00
C THR A 45 21.72 -16.59 10.36
N ALA A 46 22.24 -17.32 11.35
CA ALA A 46 21.77 -17.23 12.73
C ALA A 46 22.10 -15.85 13.33
N GLY A 47 21.11 -15.16 13.90
CA GLY A 47 21.36 -13.91 14.59
C GLY A 47 20.13 -13.02 14.75
N PHE A 48 20.34 -11.71 14.62
CA PHE A 48 19.28 -10.72 14.70
C PHE A 48 19.27 -9.82 13.47
N GLN A 49 18.12 -9.73 12.81
CA GLN A 49 17.88 -8.73 11.79
C GLN A 49 17.59 -7.38 12.47
N LEU A 50 18.42 -6.37 12.20
CA LEU A 50 18.21 -5.01 12.68
C LEU A 50 17.23 -4.29 11.75
N VAL A 51 15.98 -4.14 12.21
CA VAL A 51 14.92 -3.43 11.48
C VAL A 51 14.79 -2.02 12.03
N ILE A 52 15.05 -1.01 11.19
CA ILE A 52 14.92 0.40 11.58
C ILE A 52 13.46 0.79 11.60
N LEU A 53 12.99 1.32 12.73
CA LEU A 53 11.64 1.83 12.90
C LEU A 53 11.60 3.31 12.53
N THR A 54 10.61 3.67 11.71
CA THR A 54 10.41 5.05 11.23
C THR A 54 9.82 5.95 12.31
N PHE A 55 10.28 7.19 12.38
CA PHE A 55 9.72 8.20 13.27
C PHE A 55 8.38 8.71 12.75
N ALA A 56 7.69 9.52 13.57
CA ALA A 56 6.44 10.15 13.17
C ALA A 56 6.62 11.03 11.92
N ASP A 57 7.77 11.71 11.81
CA ASP A 57 8.09 12.61 10.70
C ASP A 57 8.27 11.88 9.36
N ASP A 58 8.69 10.61 9.39
CA ASP A 58 8.85 9.77 8.19
C ASP A 58 7.49 9.25 7.67
N LYS A 59 6.45 9.26 8.51
CA LYS A 59 5.12 8.75 8.15
C LYS A 59 4.33 9.79 7.37
N ARG A 60 4.14 9.54 6.07
CA ARG A 60 3.32 10.40 5.21
C ARG A 60 1.84 10.02 5.28
N LYS A 61 0.96 11.00 5.56
CA LYS A 61 -0.50 10.81 5.48
C LYS A 61 -0.93 10.75 4.02
N VAL A 62 -1.54 9.63 3.63
CA VAL A 62 -2.10 9.45 2.28
C VAL A 62 -3.59 9.80 2.32
N PRO A 63 -4.12 10.61 1.37
CA PRO A 63 -5.55 10.87 1.31
C PRO A 63 -6.29 9.60 0.91
N PHE A 64 -7.25 9.18 1.74
CA PHE A 64 -8.09 8.02 1.45
C PHE A 64 -9.30 8.42 0.61
N THR A 65 -9.59 7.63 -0.42
CA THR A 65 -10.86 7.63 -1.12
C THR A 65 -11.82 6.62 -0.46
N GLU A 66 -13.10 6.70 -0.80
CA GLU A 66 -14.08 5.69 -0.38
C GLU A 66 -13.58 4.29 -0.81
N LYS A 67 -13.69 3.33 0.11
CA LYS A 67 -13.20 1.96 -0.10
C LYS A 67 -14.21 1.23 -0.98
N VAL A 68 -13.88 1.05 -2.25
CA VAL A 68 -14.62 0.19 -3.16
C VAL A 68 -14.13 -1.25 -3.00
N ILE A 69 -15.04 -2.17 -2.70
CA ILE A 69 -14.74 -3.59 -2.47
C ILE A 69 -15.10 -4.36 -3.75
N ALA A 70 -14.20 -5.22 -4.20
CA ALA A 70 -14.44 -6.10 -5.35
C ALA A 70 -15.42 -7.24 -5.00
N THR A 71 -16.13 -7.74 -6.00
CA THR A 71 -17.00 -8.92 -5.85
C THR A 71 -16.17 -10.20 -5.70
N PRO A 72 -16.70 -11.26 -5.07
CA PRO A 72 -15.96 -12.52 -4.92
C PRO A 72 -15.54 -13.12 -6.27
N GLU A 73 -16.37 -12.99 -7.31
CA GLU A 73 -16.06 -13.46 -8.66
C GLU A 73 -14.84 -12.75 -9.27
N GLN A 74 -14.76 -11.42 -9.12
CA GLN A 74 -13.59 -10.65 -9.55
C GLN A 74 -12.31 -11.10 -8.82
N VAL A 75 -12.43 -11.37 -7.52
CA VAL A 75 -11.32 -11.84 -6.69
C VAL A 75 -10.86 -13.22 -7.14
N ASP A 76 -11.77 -14.14 -7.42
CA ASP A 76 -11.43 -15.51 -7.82
C ASP A 76 -10.79 -15.57 -9.22
N ASN A 77 -11.25 -14.77 -10.17
CA ASN A 77 -10.58 -14.64 -11.46
C ASN A 77 -9.17 -14.03 -11.35
N MET A 78 -8.98 -13.03 -10.48
CA MET A 78 -7.64 -12.49 -10.22
C MET A 78 -6.72 -13.51 -9.53
N LYS A 79 -7.24 -14.36 -8.63
CA LYS A 79 -6.45 -15.46 -8.04
C LYS A 79 -5.96 -16.44 -9.12
N ALA A 80 -6.81 -16.78 -10.09
CA ALA A 80 -6.41 -17.66 -11.20
C ALA A 80 -5.28 -17.04 -12.04
N ILE A 81 -5.35 -15.73 -12.32
CA ILE A 81 -4.27 -14.98 -13.00
C ILE A 81 -2.97 -15.03 -12.18
N ILE A 82 -3.03 -14.76 -10.87
CA ILE A 82 -1.85 -14.77 -9.99
C ILE A 82 -1.21 -16.16 -9.94
N GLN A 83 -2.00 -17.23 -9.82
CA GLN A 83 -1.49 -18.60 -9.84
C GLN A 83 -0.77 -18.93 -11.16
N LYS A 84 -1.29 -18.42 -12.28
CA LYS A 84 -0.69 -18.57 -13.60
C LYS A 84 0.54 -17.69 -13.80
N LEU A 85 0.75 -16.62 -13.06
CA LEU A 85 1.98 -15.83 -13.12
C LEU A 85 2.96 -16.15 -11.99
N CYS A 86 2.61 -17.08 -11.10
CA CYS A 86 3.46 -17.46 -9.99
C CYS A 86 4.78 -18.06 -10.50
N PHE A 87 5.86 -17.60 -9.88
CA PHE A 87 7.22 -18.08 -10.05
C PHE A 87 7.95 -18.02 -8.70
N THR A 88 9.00 -18.82 -8.54
CA THR A 88 9.81 -18.84 -7.33
C THR A 88 10.77 -17.65 -7.34
N TYR A 89 10.54 -16.68 -6.47
CA TYR A 89 11.45 -15.56 -6.29
C TYR A 89 12.71 -15.99 -5.52
N ARG A 90 13.88 -15.56 -5.99
CA ARG A 90 15.13 -15.62 -5.24
C ARG A 90 15.81 -14.25 -5.28
N SER A 91 16.57 -13.93 -4.23
CA SER A 91 17.28 -12.64 -4.12
C SER A 91 18.37 -12.46 -5.17
N ASP A 92 18.92 -13.56 -5.70
CA ASP A 92 19.96 -13.63 -6.73
C ASP A 92 19.42 -13.65 -8.17
N SER A 93 18.09 -13.58 -8.37
CA SER A 93 17.48 -13.76 -9.70
C SER A 93 17.64 -12.58 -10.65
N PHE A 94 17.94 -11.39 -10.14
CA PHE A 94 17.96 -10.16 -10.94
C PHE A 94 19.26 -9.40 -10.74
N GLU A 95 19.90 -9.07 -11.85
CA GLU A 95 21.10 -8.25 -11.88
C GLU A 95 20.73 -6.78 -12.14
N ASN A 96 21.61 -5.86 -11.74
CA ASN A 96 21.40 -4.45 -12.02
C ASN A 96 21.83 -4.14 -13.46
N PRO A 97 20.88 -3.80 -14.37
CA PRO A 97 21.21 -3.59 -15.79
C PRO A 97 22.15 -2.40 -16.02
N VAL A 98 22.09 -1.37 -15.18
CA VAL A 98 22.98 -0.20 -15.29
C VAL A 98 24.42 -0.59 -14.97
N LEU A 99 24.63 -1.43 -13.95
CA LEU A 99 25.96 -1.92 -13.62
C LEU A 99 26.46 -2.90 -14.68
N GLN A 100 25.60 -3.81 -15.16
CA GLN A 100 25.97 -4.76 -16.20
C GLN A 100 26.37 -4.04 -17.50
N GLN A 101 25.61 -3.03 -17.91
CA GLN A 101 25.96 -2.21 -19.06
C GLN A 101 27.26 -1.41 -18.82
N HIS A 102 27.48 -0.89 -17.60
CA HIS A 102 28.69 -0.15 -17.28
C HIS A 102 29.95 -1.03 -17.43
N PHE A 103 29.98 -2.20 -16.80
CA PHE A 103 31.12 -3.11 -16.86
C PHE A 103 31.25 -3.78 -18.23
N GLY A 104 30.14 -4.16 -18.86
CA GLY A 104 30.12 -4.70 -20.22
C GLY A 104 30.61 -3.72 -21.29
N ASN A 105 30.59 -2.40 -21.01
CA ASN A 105 31.24 -1.40 -21.85
C ASN A 105 32.74 -1.22 -21.51
N LEU A 106 33.11 -1.36 -20.23
CA LEU A 106 34.48 -1.15 -19.75
C LEU A 106 35.42 -2.29 -20.16
N GLU A 107 34.97 -3.55 -20.06
CA GLU A 107 35.75 -4.74 -20.43
C GLU A 107 36.26 -4.70 -21.88
N PRO A 108 35.41 -4.40 -22.91
CA PRO A 108 35.86 -4.19 -24.28
C PRO A 108 36.90 -3.10 -24.45
N LEU A 109 36.79 -2.00 -23.70
CA LEU A 109 37.76 -0.90 -23.75
C LEU A 109 39.12 -1.36 -23.23
N ILE A 110 39.13 -2.19 -22.18
CA ILE A 110 40.36 -2.76 -21.61
C ILE A 110 40.98 -3.79 -22.57
N LEU A 111 40.14 -4.62 -23.19
CA LEU A 111 40.55 -5.70 -24.08
C LEU A 111 40.74 -5.27 -25.55
N TYR A 112 40.59 -3.98 -25.85
CA TYR A 112 40.63 -3.41 -27.20
C TYR A 112 39.68 -4.12 -28.21
N LEU A 113 38.51 -4.54 -27.73
CA LEU A 113 37.46 -5.14 -28.56
C LEU A 113 36.66 -4.05 -29.28
N MET A 114 36.23 -4.33 -30.52
CA MET A 114 35.54 -3.33 -31.35
C MET A 114 34.12 -2.98 -30.92
N LYS A 115 33.45 -3.86 -30.16
CA LYS A 115 32.06 -3.66 -29.76
C LYS A 115 31.82 -4.15 -28.34
N PRO A 116 31.05 -3.39 -27.53
CA PRO A 116 30.61 -3.86 -26.24
C PRO A 116 29.52 -4.92 -26.37
N GLU A 117 29.51 -5.84 -25.41
CA GLU A 117 28.41 -6.78 -25.23
C GLU A 117 27.21 -6.03 -24.66
N GLN A 118 26.03 -6.23 -25.27
CA GLN A 118 24.80 -5.67 -24.74
C GLN A 118 24.25 -6.62 -23.68
N ALA A 119 24.29 -6.19 -22.43
CA ALA A 119 23.64 -6.90 -21.34
C ALA A 119 22.12 -6.98 -21.59
N VAL A 120 21.55 -8.18 -21.41
CA VAL A 120 20.11 -8.40 -21.48
C VAL A 120 19.47 -7.89 -20.21
N ASP A 121 18.44 -7.06 -20.34
CA ASP A 121 17.73 -6.53 -19.18
C ASP A 121 16.74 -7.56 -18.61
N LEU A 122 17.10 -8.14 -17.47
CA LEU A 122 16.29 -9.13 -16.76
C LEU A 122 15.15 -8.52 -15.95
N ILE A 123 15.11 -7.20 -15.74
CA ILE A 123 14.03 -6.55 -14.98
C ILE A 123 12.79 -6.29 -15.84
N LEU A 124 12.93 -6.33 -17.17
CA LEU A 124 11.82 -6.16 -18.08
C LEU A 124 10.89 -7.40 -18.03
N PRO A 125 9.58 -7.21 -17.84
CA PRO A 125 8.64 -8.32 -17.87
C PRO A 125 8.66 -9.03 -19.23
N LYS A 126 8.59 -10.38 -19.20
CA LYS A 126 8.49 -11.21 -20.40
C LYS A 126 7.07 -11.19 -20.96
N VAL A 127 6.67 -10.06 -21.55
CA VAL A 127 5.29 -9.77 -21.97
C VAL A 127 4.70 -10.87 -22.86
N GLU A 128 5.47 -11.36 -23.83
CA GLU A 128 5.02 -12.39 -24.77
C GLU A 128 4.71 -13.72 -24.07
N GLU A 129 5.59 -14.16 -23.18
CA GLU A 129 5.40 -15.39 -22.38
C GLU A 129 4.22 -15.23 -21.42
N MET A 130 4.09 -14.08 -20.78
CA MET A 130 2.97 -13.76 -19.89
C MET A 130 1.64 -13.80 -20.63
N ASN A 131 1.54 -13.14 -21.78
CA ASN A 131 0.33 -13.12 -22.60
C ASN A 131 -0.05 -14.53 -23.07
N LYS A 132 0.94 -15.32 -23.49
CA LYS A 132 0.73 -16.72 -23.88
C LYS A 132 0.22 -17.58 -22.71
N ARG A 133 0.74 -17.37 -21.49
CA ARG A 133 0.34 -18.12 -20.29
C ARG A 133 -1.05 -17.73 -19.78
N LEU A 134 -1.46 -16.48 -20.00
CA LEU A 134 -2.73 -15.93 -19.52
C LEU A 134 -3.90 -16.09 -20.49
N GLY A 135 -3.67 -16.19 -21.80
CA GLY A 135 -4.72 -16.48 -22.78
C GLY A 135 -5.98 -15.59 -22.64
N SER A 136 -7.15 -16.22 -22.47
CA SER A 136 -8.45 -15.53 -22.36
C SER A 136 -8.74 -14.94 -20.97
N MET A 137 -8.04 -15.37 -19.92
CA MET A 137 -8.31 -14.96 -18.54
C MET A 137 -8.21 -13.45 -18.34
N VAL A 138 -7.34 -12.78 -19.10
CA VAL A 138 -7.20 -11.32 -19.08
C VAL A 138 -8.46 -10.63 -19.63
N ASN A 139 -9.07 -11.19 -20.67
CA ASN A 139 -10.28 -10.62 -21.26
C ASN A 139 -11.50 -10.85 -20.37
N GLU A 140 -11.63 -12.06 -19.81
CA GLU A 140 -12.68 -12.39 -18.83
C GLU A 140 -12.61 -11.46 -17.60
N PHE A 141 -11.41 -11.22 -17.09
CA PHE A 141 -11.24 -10.28 -15.97
C PHE A 141 -11.57 -8.83 -16.37
N LYS A 142 -11.21 -8.41 -17.59
CA LYS A 142 -11.56 -7.08 -18.10
C LYS A 142 -13.06 -6.88 -18.20
N GLU A 143 -13.80 -7.86 -18.70
CA GLU A 143 -15.27 -7.80 -18.83
C GLU A 143 -15.98 -7.69 -17.47
N LEU A 144 -15.44 -8.31 -16.43
CA LEU A 144 -16.02 -8.25 -15.08
C LEU A 144 -15.74 -6.94 -14.34
N VAL A 145 -14.66 -6.23 -14.68
CA VAL A 145 -14.19 -5.07 -13.91
C VAL A 145 -14.42 -3.76 -14.65
N TYR A 146 -14.10 -3.72 -15.95
CA TYR A 146 -14.18 -2.49 -16.73
C TYR A 146 -15.51 -2.39 -17.45
N SER A 147 -16.17 -1.24 -17.32
CA SER A 147 -17.32 -0.91 -18.15
C SER A 147 -16.90 -0.86 -19.64
N PRO A 148 -17.80 -1.18 -20.59
CA PRO A 148 -17.48 -1.18 -22.02
C PRO A 148 -17.00 0.19 -22.54
N ASP A 149 -17.42 1.28 -21.90
CA ASP A 149 -17.02 2.65 -22.23
C ASP A 149 -15.76 3.13 -21.47
N TYR A 150 -15.08 2.24 -20.74
CA TYR A 150 -13.90 2.58 -19.95
C TYR A 150 -12.70 2.86 -20.86
N ASN A 151 -12.17 4.07 -20.81
CA ASN A 151 -10.92 4.43 -21.48
C ASN A 151 -9.74 4.34 -20.49
N PRO A 152 -8.90 3.29 -20.56
CA PRO A 152 -7.76 3.13 -19.66
C PRO A 152 -6.68 4.20 -19.83
N GLU A 153 -6.61 4.88 -20.98
CA GLU A 153 -5.63 5.93 -21.30
C GLU A 153 -6.21 7.35 -21.14
N GLY A 154 -7.48 7.45 -20.73
CA GLY A 154 -8.18 8.71 -20.55
C GLY A 154 -7.64 9.53 -19.38
N LYS A 155 -7.25 10.78 -19.62
CA LYS A 155 -6.85 11.72 -18.55
C LYS A 155 -8.03 12.00 -17.61
N ILE A 156 -7.90 11.62 -16.34
CA ILE A 156 -8.88 11.95 -15.29
C ILE A 156 -8.86 13.46 -15.04
N THR A 157 -9.86 14.20 -15.54
CA THR A 157 -10.11 15.58 -15.12
C THR A 157 -10.54 15.60 -13.66
N LYS A 158 -9.66 16.08 -12.78
CA LYS A 158 -9.95 16.29 -11.35
C LYS A 158 -11.20 17.17 -11.20
N ARG A 159 -12.31 16.57 -10.73
CA ARG A 159 -13.47 17.35 -10.28
C ARG A 159 -13.06 18.21 -9.09
N LYS A 160 -13.36 19.50 -9.18
CA LYS A 160 -13.17 20.50 -8.14
C LYS A 160 -13.97 20.04 -6.90
N ARG A 161 -13.31 19.95 -5.74
CA ARG A 161 -13.98 19.74 -4.45
C ARG A 161 -14.97 20.89 -4.24
N ASN A 162 -16.26 20.62 -4.32
CA ASN A 162 -17.26 21.52 -3.74
C ASN A 162 -17.12 21.45 -2.23
N ASN A 163 -17.24 22.59 -1.55
CA ASN A 163 -17.31 22.67 -0.10
C ASN A 163 -18.38 21.67 0.39
N GLU A 164 -17.96 20.65 1.13
CA GLU A 164 -18.87 19.62 1.63
C GLU A 164 -19.78 20.22 2.69
N CYS A 165 -21.09 20.20 2.41
CA CYS A 165 -22.15 20.38 3.40
C CYS A 165 -22.09 19.19 4.39
N PRO A 166 -22.28 19.40 5.71
CA PRO A 166 -22.10 18.34 6.69
C PRO A 166 -23.05 17.17 6.42
N ARG A 167 -22.49 15.97 6.24
CA ARG A 167 -23.25 14.74 6.00
C ARG A 167 -24.11 14.42 7.25
N LYS A 168 -25.25 13.75 7.07
CA LYS A 168 -26.15 13.32 8.17
C LYS A 168 -25.42 12.58 9.32
N GLU A 169 -24.32 11.91 9.00
CA GLU A 169 -23.45 11.22 9.96
C GLU A 169 -22.70 12.19 10.88
N GLU A 170 -22.23 13.33 10.36
CA GLU A 170 -21.56 14.36 11.17
C GLU A 170 -22.56 14.98 12.16
N LEU A 171 -23.80 15.23 11.73
CA LEU A 171 -24.89 15.68 12.60
C LEU A 171 -25.17 14.69 13.74
N LYS A 172 -25.21 13.37 13.47
CA LYS A 172 -25.33 12.34 14.51
C LYS A 172 -24.17 12.40 15.52
N THR A 173 -22.94 12.64 15.08
CA THR A 173 -21.79 12.77 15.99
C THR A 173 -21.84 14.04 16.84
N HIS A 174 -22.41 15.14 16.31
CA HIS A 174 -22.61 16.37 17.08
C HIS A 174 -23.74 16.25 18.11
N ILE A 175 -24.75 15.42 17.83
CA ILE A 175 -25.83 15.09 18.78
C ILE A 175 -25.26 14.25 19.93
N SER A 176 -24.50 13.19 19.63
CA SER A 176 -23.92 12.32 20.67
C SER A 176 -22.89 13.03 21.55
N LYS A 177 -22.17 14.01 21.00
CA LYS A 177 -21.22 14.86 21.75
C LYS A 177 -21.87 16.07 22.43
N GLY A 178 -23.20 16.22 22.37
CA GLY A 178 -23.92 17.36 22.95
C GLY A 178 -23.49 18.74 22.41
N THR A 179 -22.84 18.76 21.24
CA THR A 179 -22.22 19.97 20.67
C THR A 179 -23.10 20.62 19.59
N LEU A 180 -24.30 20.08 19.36
CA LEU A 180 -25.25 20.55 18.35
C LEU A 180 -25.55 22.06 18.48
N GLY A 181 -25.66 22.59 19.71
CA GLY A 181 -25.90 24.02 19.97
C GLY A 181 -24.84 25.00 19.45
N LYS A 182 -23.63 24.50 19.14
CA LYS A 182 -22.52 25.31 18.60
C LYS A 182 -22.55 25.46 17.08
N LEU A 183 -23.40 24.70 16.39
CA LEU A 183 -23.58 24.85 14.94
C LEU A 183 -24.36 26.15 14.64
N THR A 184 -24.02 26.79 13.54
CA THR A 184 -24.71 27.99 13.06
C THR A 184 -26.08 27.62 12.48
N VAL A 185 -27.08 28.49 12.68
CA VAL A 185 -28.48 28.29 12.22
C VAL A 185 -28.61 27.89 10.74
N PRO A 186 -27.82 28.43 9.78
CA PRO A 186 -27.89 28.02 8.38
C PRO A 186 -27.53 26.54 8.16
N MET A 187 -26.53 26.02 8.88
CA MET A 187 -26.12 24.61 8.79
C MET A 187 -27.19 23.66 9.38
N MET A 188 -27.94 24.11 10.38
CA MET A 188 -29.07 23.35 10.94
C MET A 188 -30.28 23.36 9.99
N LYS A 189 -30.51 24.48 9.30
CA LYS A 189 -31.59 24.64 8.31
C LYS A 189 -31.33 23.93 6.98
N GLU A 190 -30.09 23.65 6.61
CA GLU A 190 -29.81 22.77 5.46
C GLU A 190 -30.04 21.30 5.79
N ALA A 191 -29.86 20.90 7.06
CA ALA A 191 -30.13 19.55 7.53
C ALA A 191 -31.64 19.27 7.73
N CYS A 192 -32.43 20.30 8.00
CA CYS A 192 -33.86 20.24 8.22
C CYS A 192 -34.57 20.90 7.03
N LEU A 193 -35.41 20.18 6.28
CA LEU A 193 -36.15 20.75 5.13
C LEU A 193 -37.15 21.86 5.51
N GLU A 194 -37.28 22.18 6.80
CA GLU A 194 -38.16 23.22 7.34
C GLU A 194 -37.39 24.52 7.64
N TYR A 195 -37.37 25.42 6.67
CA TYR A 195 -36.61 26.68 6.72
C TYR A 195 -37.13 27.74 7.70
N TRP A 196 -38.23 27.47 8.40
CA TRP A 196 -39.03 28.48 9.11
C TRP A 196 -38.88 28.46 10.65
N LEU A 197 -38.20 27.46 11.20
CA LEU A 197 -38.08 27.28 12.66
C LEU A 197 -36.98 28.13 13.31
N LYS A 198 -37.18 28.45 14.60
CA LYS A 198 -36.19 29.13 15.44
C LYS A 198 -35.08 28.16 15.86
N LYS A 199 -33.92 28.69 16.26
CA LYS A 199 -32.73 27.88 16.61
C LYS A 199 -33.02 26.78 17.65
N GLN A 200 -33.86 27.08 18.65
CA GLN A 200 -34.19 26.15 19.73
C GLN A 200 -35.12 25.03 19.27
N GLU A 201 -36.09 25.34 18.41
CA GLU A 201 -37.02 24.38 17.79
C GLU A 201 -36.29 23.45 16.81
N LEU A 202 -35.31 23.98 16.06
CA LEU A 202 -34.44 23.18 15.18
C LEU A 202 -33.57 22.19 15.95
N LEU A 203 -33.07 22.59 17.13
CA LEU A 203 -32.31 21.70 18.01
C LEU A 203 -33.18 20.55 18.50
N GLU A 204 -34.38 20.84 18.98
CA GLU A 204 -35.33 19.83 19.47
C GLU A 204 -35.78 18.89 18.35
N ALA A 205 -36.07 19.42 17.16
CA ALA A 205 -36.47 18.63 15.99
C ALA A 205 -35.36 17.68 15.51
N LEU A 206 -34.10 18.16 15.46
CA LEU A 206 -32.95 17.33 15.08
C LEU A 206 -32.63 16.29 16.15
N THR A 207 -32.70 16.65 17.44
CA THR A 207 -32.48 15.69 18.53
C THR A 207 -33.54 14.59 18.51
N LYS A 208 -34.82 14.92 18.26
CA LYS A 208 -35.92 13.95 18.15
C LYS A 208 -35.79 13.04 16.92
N HIS A 209 -35.52 13.61 15.74
CA HIS A 209 -35.40 12.85 14.48
C HIS A 209 -34.25 11.83 14.47
N PHE A 210 -33.23 12.01 15.30
CA PHE A 210 -32.07 11.10 15.36
C PHE A 210 -32.00 10.26 16.65
N GLN A 211 -32.96 10.42 17.58
CA GLN A 211 -33.11 9.58 18.78
C GLN A 211 -34.12 8.43 18.60
N ASP A 212 -35.03 8.54 17.64
CA ASP A 212 -35.82 7.41 17.12
C ASP A 212 -34.97 6.55 16.15
#